data_AF-A0AAN8S1N4-F1
#
_entry.id   AF-A0AAN8S1N4-F1
#
_cell.length_a   1.000
_cell.length_b   1.000
_cell.length_c   1.000
_cell.angle_alpha   90.00
_cell.angle_beta   90.00
_cell.angle_gamma   90.00
#
_symmetry.space_group_name_H-M   'P 1'
#
loop_
_entity.id
_entity.type
_entity.pdbx_description
1 polymer ?
#
loop_
_entity_poly.entity_id
_entity_poly.type
_entity_poly.pdbx_seq_one_letter_code
_entity_poly.pdbx_strand_id
1 'polypeptide(L)'
;MSSSPEIFTLQKLNRRLNNGSLEGDSVKNQSTNEGEDLTSIFKEMHLSALVKAVKISPGVKEVTLGINSPVLTDDDTILHESVRNKPGPNLSIPFCSTPKRNCSKGDSNSKKLVKTLSKVESVSPLLDNNNVPLENIYSHQKLLKEYEFQRRLTVDKVMRERIQNMYDTSKLIRDSMEHLKQTRQEEAITRRILLETKIISDIQEQEVLNKPKRAAQWEKDNLKEAQRIQERNQKVKEAEEEAKKKSEAILLKRKQIDKILFSLQKEYNQEYRNVLEAFKLCKDKVAVAELSSNHSKELKDCALLCESILKKCKVGNITEEDVKTSQKLVETIKSIHEAIAKEISKINNAKTVVADVKAENKKNETDAIEEKQSAAVEGKKRNHCD
;
A
#
# COMPACT_ATOMS: atom_id res chain seq x y z
N MET A 1 24.74 33.87 -51.48
CA MET A 1 23.86 32.67 -51.51
C MET A 1 24.73 31.52 -51.03
N SER A 2 24.55 30.86 -49.90
CA SER A 2 23.38 30.55 -49.06
C SER A 2 23.74 30.70 -47.57
N SER A 3 22.70 30.86 -46.77
CA SER A 3 22.66 31.38 -45.40
C SER A 3 22.86 30.33 -44.30
N SER A 4 23.33 30.84 -43.16
CA SER A 4 23.63 30.21 -41.87
C SER A 4 22.51 29.37 -41.23
N PRO A 5 22.85 28.45 -40.30
CA PRO A 5 21.89 27.69 -39.51
C PRO A 5 21.45 28.44 -38.24
N GLU A 6 20.14 28.43 -38.00
CA GLU A 6 19.48 28.98 -36.82
C GLU A 6 19.64 28.06 -35.60
N ILE A 7 20.00 28.66 -34.47
CA ILE A 7 20.02 28.08 -33.14
C ILE A 7 18.62 28.22 -32.55
N PHE A 8 17.89 27.10 -32.40
CA PHE A 8 16.60 27.07 -31.71
C PHE A 8 16.80 26.75 -30.21
N THR A 9 16.54 27.76 -29.39
CA THR A 9 16.48 27.68 -27.92
C THR A 9 15.23 26.96 -27.43
N LEU A 10 15.38 25.83 -26.72
CA LEU A 10 14.33 25.16 -25.94
C LEU A 10 14.22 25.81 -24.55
N GLN A 11 13.41 26.87 -24.44
CA GLN A 11 13.07 27.44 -23.14
C GLN A 11 11.64 28.03 -23.13
N LYS A 12 10.62 27.17 -23.20
CA LYS A 12 9.23 27.54 -22.84
C LYS A 12 8.33 26.31 -22.86
N LEU A 13 8.04 25.74 -21.68
CA LEU A 13 6.75 25.12 -21.34
C LEU A 13 6.86 24.49 -19.94
N ASN A 14 6.76 25.33 -18.90
CA ASN A 14 6.29 24.92 -17.58
C ASN A 14 5.86 26.16 -16.77
N ARG A 15 4.72 26.73 -17.16
CA ARG A 15 3.97 27.71 -16.36
C ARG A 15 2.51 27.62 -16.77
N ARG A 16 1.74 26.76 -16.10
CA ARG A 16 0.28 26.87 -15.92
C ARG A 16 -0.17 25.70 -15.08
N LEU A 17 -0.21 25.89 -13.76
CA LEU A 17 -1.16 25.27 -12.82
C LEU A 17 -0.92 25.98 -11.48
N ASN A 18 -1.63 27.09 -11.28
CA ASN A 18 -1.96 27.66 -9.97
C ASN A 18 -2.88 28.86 -10.21
N ASN A 19 -4.18 28.67 -9.94
CA ASN A 19 -5.07 29.65 -9.29
C ASN A 19 -6.50 29.11 -9.18
N GLY A 20 -7.07 29.21 -7.97
CA GLY A 20 -8.44 28.84 -7.57
C GLY A 20 -8.39 27.82 -6.43
N SER A 21 -8.36 28.15 -5.13
CA SER A 21 -9.02 29.22 -4.35
C SER A 21 -10.54 29.24 -4.51
N LEU A 22 -11.25 28.48 -3.66
CA LEU A 22 -12.36 28.95 -2.83
C LEU A 22 -12.75 27.86 -1.80
N GLU A 23 -12.53 28.24 -0.54
CA GLU A 23 -13.37 28.05 0.66
C GLU A 23 -14.20 26.79 0.90
N GLY A 24 -14.01 26.23 2.10
CA GLY A 24 -15.11 25.82 2.98
C GLY A 24 -15.39 24.32 3.10
N ASP A 25 -14.71 23.63 4.03
CA ASP A 25 -15.40 23.14 5.23
C ASP A 25 -14.44 22.50 6.24
N SER A 26 -14.65 22.89 7.49
CA SER A 26 -13.89 22.54 8.68
C SER A 26 -14.13 21.09 9.10
N VAL A 27 -13.09 20.24 9.00
CA VAL A 27 -13.01 19.00 9.78
C VAL A 27 -11.77 19.07 10.67
N LYS A 28 -12.04 18.98 11.98
CA LYS A 28 -11.08 19.06 13.07
C LYS A 28 -9.98 17.99 12.94
N ASN A 29 -8.76 18.47 13.12
CA ASN A 29 -7.55 17.70 13.39
C ASN A 29 -7.75 16.65 14.50
N GLN A 30 -7.33 15.42 14.22
CA GLN A 30 -6.60 14.60 15.18
C GLN A 30 -5.30 14.15 14.52
N SER A 31 -4.27 14.98 14.70
CA SER A 31 -2.87 14.62 14.50
C SER A 31 -2.40 13.82 15.71
N THR A 32 -2.39 12.48 15.61
CA THR A 32 -1.47 11.68 16.40
C THR A 32 -0.19 11.55 15.60
N ASN A 33 0.76 12.43 15.95
CA ASN A 33 2.17 12.22 15.71
C ASN A 33 2.59 10.88 16.34
N GLU A 34 2.69 9.84 15.53
CA GLU A 34 3.68 8.80 15.77
C GLU A 34 4.63 8.87 14.59
N GLY A 35 5.77 9.53 14.81
CA GLY A 35 6.93 9.35 13.96
C GLY A 35 7.40 7.92 14.17
N GLU A 36 6.76 6.99 13.48
CA GLU A 36 7.26 5.63 13.34
C GLU A 36 8.64 5.75 12.72
N ASP A 37 9.63 5.51 13.58
CA ASP A 37 11.04 5.52 13.29
C ASP A 37 11.28 4.72 12.00
N LEU A 38 11.59 5.41 10.89
CA LEU A 38 11.84 4.80 9.57
C LEU A 38 12.93 3.71 9.66
N THR A 39 13.79 3.80 10.68
CA THR A 39 14.79 2.80 11.05
C THR A 39 14.18 1.47 11.47
N SER A 40 13.02 1.48 12.14
CA SER A 40 12.26 0.30 12.55
C SER A 40 11.57 -0.37 11.37
N ILE A 41 11.00 0.40 10.44
CA ILE A 41 10.43 -0.12 9.18
C ILE A 41 11.52 -0.79 8.33
N PHE A 42 12.72 -0.19 8.26
CA PHE A 42 13.85 -0.79 7.56
C PHE A 42 14.35 -2.07 8.24
N LYS A 43 14.40 -2.12 9.58
CA LYS A 43 14.78 -3.33 10.33
C LYS A 43 13.76 -4.45 10.16
N GLU A 44 12.46 -4.13 10.17
CA GLU A 44 11.38 -5.09 9.97
C GLU A 44 11.38 -5.66 8.55
N MET A 45 11.61 -4.80 7.54
CA MET A 45 11.77 -5.20 6.15
C MET A 45 13.01 -6.11 5.95
N HIS A 46 14.12 -5.80 6.63
CA HIS A 46 15.35 -6.60 6.54
C HIS A 46 15.20 -7.98 7.19
N LEU A 47 14.52 -8.06 8.34
CA LEU A 47 14.16 -9.32 8.99
C LEU A 47 13.22 -10.17 8.11
N SER A 48 12.23 -9.54 7.47
CA SER A 48 11.30 -10.22 6.56
C SER A 48 12.01 -10.81 5.34
N ALA A 49 12.99 -10.09 4.77
CA ALA A 49 13.79 -10.58 3.65
C ALA A 49 14.70 -11.76 4.06
N LEU A 50 15.37 -11.68 5.22
CA LEU A 50 16.21 -12.76 5.76
C LEU A 50 15.40 -14.02 6.11
N VAL A 51 14.24 -13.85 6.76
CA VAL A 51 13.34 -14.97 7.08
C VAL A 51 12.81 -15.63 5.80
N LYS A 52 12.49 -14.84 4.77
CA LYS A 52 12.10 -15.38 3.46
C LYS A 52 13.27 -16.09 2.78
N ALA A 53 14.49 -15.54 2.82
CA ALA A 53 15.68 -16.18 2.25
C ALA A 53 16.00 -17.53 2.91
N VAL A 54 15.85 -17.64 4.24
CA VAL A 54 16.01 -18.89 4.99
C VAL A 54 14.96 -19.93 4.59
N LYS A 55 13.69 -19.52 4.39
CA LYS A 55 12.61 -20.43 3.95
C LYS A 55 12.77 -20.96 2.52
N ILE A 56 13.47 -20.26 1.63
CA ILE A 56 13.64 -20.66 0.23
C ILE A 56 14.81 -21.66 0.07
N SER A 57 15.64 -21.86 1.11
CA SER A 57 16.81 -22.74 1.02
C SER A 57 16.82 -23.84 2.10
N PRO A 58 15.95 -24.87 2.01
CA PRO A 58 15.93 -25.99 2.96
C PRO A 58 17.15 -26.93 2.86
N GLY A 59 18.21 -26.55 2.13
CA GLY A 59 19.39 -27.38 1.85
C GLY A 59 20.74 -26.74 2.15
N VAL A 60 20.80 -25.49 2.63
CA VAL A 60 22.08 -24.84 2.98
C VAL A 60 22.30 -24.97 4.49
N LYS A 61 23.04 -26.02 4.88
CA LYS A 61 23.20 -26.40 6.28
C LYS A 61 24.19 -25.54 7.07
N GLU A 62 24.92 -24.63 6.45
CA GLU A 62 25.93 -23.80 7.13
C GLU A 62 26.18 -22.52 6.31
N VAL A 63 25.54 -21.41 6.69
CA VAL A 63 26.00 -20.07 6.32
C VAL A 63 26.71 -19.50 7.53
N THR A 64 28.04 -19.58 7.55
CA THR A 64 28.87 -18.99 8.60
C THR A 64 29.01 -17.49 8.35
N LEU A 65 28.28 -16.67 9.12
CA LEU A 65 28.52 -15.23 9.21
C LEU A 65 29.72 -14.96 10.13
N GLY A 66 30.93 -15.14 9.60
CA GLY A 66 32.17 -14.65 10.21
C GLY A 66 32.64 -15.35 11.51
N ILE A 67 33.90 -15.07 11.88
CA ILE A 67 34.69 -15.81 12.88
C ILE A 67 34.15 -15.75 14.34
N ASN A 68 33.17 -14.91 14.63
CA ASN A 68 32.68 -14.67 16.00
C ASN A 68 31.16 -14.85 16.20
N SER A 69 30.45 -15.58 15.34
CA SER A 69 29.01 -15.84 15.60
C SER A 69 28.83 -16.94 16.66
N PRO A 70 27.99 -16.74 17.70
CA PRO A 70 27.67 -17.80 18.65
C PRO A 70 26.84 -18.89 17.95
N VAL A 71 27.21 -20.14 18.20
CA VAL A 71 26.50 -21.33 17.75
C VAL A 71 25.19 -21.42 18.53
N LEU A 72 24.05 -21.30 17.85
CA LEU A 72 22.75 -21.64 18.41
C LEU A 72 22.68 -23.17 18.50
N THR A 73 22.73 -23.68 19.73
CA THR A 73 22.34 -25.06 20.03
C THR A 73 20.82 -25.08 20.20
N ASP A 74 20.12 -25.59 19.19
CA ASP A 74 18.70 -25.95 19.30
C ASP A 74 18.60 -27.25 20.12
N ASP A 75 18.20 -27.10 21.38
CA ASP A 75 17.61 -28.17 22.18
C ASP A 75 16.09 -27.97 22.10
N ASP A 76 15.43 -28.77 21.27
CA ASP A 76 14.09 -29.33 21.50
C ASP A 76 13.58 -30.04 20.23
N THR A 77 13.58 -31.37 20.32
CA THR A 77 12.65 -32.34 19.71
C THR A 77 11.85 -31.93 18.47
N ILE A 78 12.02 -32.68 17.37
CA ILE A 78 10.95 -33.47 16.73
C ILE A 78 11.57 -34.73 16.12
N LEU A 79 11.08 -35.87 16.58
CA LEU A 79 11.30 -37.21 16.04
C LEU A 79 10.78 -37.29 14.60
N HIS A 80 11.61 -37.74 13.66
CA HIS A 80 11.15 -38.66 12.63
C HIS A 80 12.27 -39.59 12.18
N GLU A 81 12.07 -40.84 12.59
CA GLU A 81 12.78 -42.04 12.20
C GLU A 81 12.59 -42.32 10.70
N SER A 82 13.68 -42.47 9.96
CA SER A 82 13.75 -43.46 8.87
C SER A 82 15.20 -43.74 8.46
N VAL A 83 15.52 -45.02 8.60
CA VAL A 83 16.77 -45.71 8.33
C VAL A 83 16.97 -45.88 6.81
N ARG A 84 18.14 -45.53 6.28
CA ARG A 84 18.97 -46.48 5.51
C ARG A 84 20.36 -45.96 5.15
N ASN A 85 21.32 -46.65 5.75
CA ASN A 85 22.72 -46.84 5.36
C ASN A 85 22.98 -46.83 3.84
N LYS A 86 24.02 -46.10 3.42
CA LYS A 86 25.16 -46.67 2.70
C LYS A 86 26.40 -45.74 2.76
N PRO A 87 27.61 -46.31 2.76
CA PRO A 87 28.84 -45.65 3.18
C PRO A 87 29.47 -44.82 2.06
N GLY A 88 30.07 -43.68 2.43
CA GLY A 88 30.92 -42.91 1.52
C GLY A 88 32.30 -43.54 1.34
N PRO A 89 33.07 -43.13 0.32
CA PRO A 89 34.51 -43.20 0.36
C PRO A 89 35.07 -41.90 0.96
N ASN A 90 35.84 -42.08 2.03
CA ASN A 90 36.75 -41.09 2.58
C ASN A 90 37.71 -40.56 1.51
N LEU A 91 37.72 -39.25 1.29
CA LEU A 91 38.92 -38.51 0.88
C LEU A 91 38.95 -37.17 1.60
N SER A 92 39.39 -37.23 2.85
CA SER A 92 39.89 -36.08 3.60
C SER A 92 41.23 -35.63 3.01
N ILE A 93 41.31 -34.42 2.46
CA ILE A 93 42.58 -33.69 2.39
C ILE A 93 42.32 -32.18 2.58
N PRO A 94 42.67 -31.61 3.74
CA PRO A 94 42.79 -30.17 3.90
C PRO A 94 44.20 -29.73 3.48
N PHE A 95 44.33 -29.05 2.33
CA PHE A 95 45.56 -28.32 2.00
C PHE A 95 45.39 -26.84 2.37
N CYS A 96 45.94 -26.46 3.52
CA CYS A 96 46.16 -25.06 3.89
C CYS A 96 47.65 -24.77 3.72
N SER A 97 48.00 -24.00 2.69
CA SER A 97 49.36 -23.58 2.34
C SER A 97 49.76 -22.28 3.06
N THR A 98 49.72 -22.30 4.39
CA THR A 98 50.44 -21.31 5.21
C THR A 98 51.18 -22.01 6.35
N PRO A 99 52.51 -21.82 6.49
CA PRO A 99 53.24 -22.41 7.60
C PRO A 99 52.91 -21.63 8.88
N LYS A 100 52.10 -22.23 9.76
CA LYS A 100 51.95 -21.79 11.15
C LYS A 100 53.29 -21.98 11.87
N ARG A 101 53.92 -20.85 12.18
CA ARG A 101 55.12 -20.73 13.00
C ARG A 101 54.75 -21.02 14.46
N ASN A 102 54.90 -22.28 14.88
CA ASN A 102 54.76 -22.63 16.28
C ASN A 102 56.10 -22.38 17.00
N CYS A 103 56.09 -21.35 17.84
CA CYS A 103 57.10 -21.12 18.86
C CYS A 103 57.00 -22.22 19.93
N SER A 104 57.96 -23.14 20.00
CA SER A 104 58.18 -23.93 21.21
C SER A 104 59.31 -23.30 22.02
N LYS A 105 58.91 -22.77 23.18
CA LYS A 105 59.80 -22.54 24.32
C LYS A 105 60.24 -23.89 24.90
N GLY A 106 61.45 -23.91 25.47
CA GLY A 106 62.02 -24.99 26.26
C GLY A 106 63.07 -25.78 25.48
N ASP A 107 64.20 -26.15 26.05
CA ASP A 107 64.80 -25.85 27.34
C ASP A 107 66.26 -26.31 27.25
N SER A 108 67.12 -25.65 28.03
CA SER A 108 68.37 -26.19 28.61
C SER A 108 69.14 -27.30 27.88
N ASN A 109 70.37 -27.01 27.42
CA ASN A 109 71.57 -27.56 28.05
C ASN A 109 72.87 -27.19 27.33
N SER A 110 73.85 -26.73 28.13
CA SER A 110 75.31 -26.98 28.05
C SER A 110 75.99 -26.76 26.68
N LYS A 111 77.02 -25.93 26.53
CA LYS A 111 78.27 -25.91 27.30
C LYS A 111 78.94 -24.54 27.15
N LYS A 112 79.22 -23.89 28.29
CA LYS A 112 80.30 -22.92 28.43
C LYS A 112 81.62 -23.66 28.20
N LEU A 113 82.47 -23.17 27.31
CA LEU A 113 83.92 -23.35 27.40
C LEU A 113 84.57 -21.98 27.28
N VAL A 114 84.64 -21.31 28.43
CA VAL A 114 85.58 -20.20 28.67
C VAL A 114 86.78 -20.82 29.34
N LYS A 115 87.98 -20.48 28.84
CA LYS A 115 89.32 -20.48 29.46
C LYS A 115 90.34 -21.14 28.52
N THR A 116 91.56 -20.70 28.31
CA THR A 116 92.44 -19.56 28.67
C THR A 116 93.81 -19.93 28.08
N LEU A 117 94.76 -18.99 28.00
CA LEU A 117 96.22 -19.18 27.83
C LEU A 117 96.67 -19.54 26.39
N SER A 118 97.60 -18.81 25.75
CA SER A 118 98.93 -18.38 26.19
C SER A 118 99.37 -17.19 25.31
N LYS A 119 99.52 -15.96 25.81
CA LYS A 119 100.74 -15.38 26.42
C LYS A 119 102.00 -16.23 26.23
N VAL A 120 102.78 -15.90 25.21
CA VAL A 120 104.20 -16.27 25.08
C VAL A 120 105.01 -14.99 25.11
N GLU A 121 105.89 -14.95 26.11
CA GLU A 121 106.94 -13.99 26.43
C GLU A 121 107.83 -13.72 25.21
N SER A 122 108.20 -12.47 24.88
CA SER A 122 109.20 -11.63 25.54
C SER A 122 110.47 -12.37 25.94
N VAL A 123 111.38 -12.59 24.98
CA VAL A 123 112.80 -12.77 25.28
C VAL A 123 113.61 -11.90 24.33
N SER A 124 114.04 -10.75 24.83
CA SER A 124 115.24 -10.06 24.38
C SER A 124 116.48 -10.86 24.81
N PRO A 125 117.56 -10.84 24.03
CA PRO A 125 118.88 -10.77 24.62
C PRO A 125 119.61 -9.52 24.14
N LEU A 126 119.94 -8.67 25.11
CA LEU A 126 121.02 -7.70 25.06
C LEU A 126 122.33 -8.47 25.24
N LEU A 127 123.31 -8.33 24.34
CA LEU A 127 124.70 -7.91 24.63
C LEU A 127 125.68 -8.26 23.50
N ASP A 128 126.48 -7.23 23.23
CA ASP A 128 127.89 -7.21 22.84
C ASP A 128 128.35 -7.69 21.46
N ASN A 129 128.67 -6.67 20.65
CA ASN A 129 130.02 -6.39 20.16
C ASN A 129 130.92 -7.63 19.95
N ASN A 130 131.19 -7.96 18.69
CA ASN A 130 132.55 -7.90 18.16
C ASN A 130 132.54 -7.84 16.63
N ASN A 131 133.35 -6.90 16.13
CA ASN A 131 133.70 -6.69 14.73
C ASN A 131 134.16 -7.99 14.05
N VAL A 132 133.51 -8.40 12.96
CA VAL A 132 134.17 -8.91 11.74
C VAL A 132 133.24 -8.69 10.53
N PRO A 133 133.68 -8.00 9.46
CA PRO A 133 132.96 -7.95 8.20
C PRO A 133 133.27 -9.21 7.39
N LEU A 134 132.30 -10.09 7.17
CA LEU A 134 132.50 -11.24 6.29
C LEU A 134 131.23 -11.55 5.46
N GLU A 135 131.31 -11.11 4.22
CA GLU A 135 130.77 -11.71 3.00
C GLU A 135 129.74 -12.84 3.14
N ASN A 136 128.51 -12.49 2.78
CA ASN A 136 127.77 -13.12 1.67
C ASN A 136 127.93 -14.65 1.49
N ILE A 137 127.36 -15.44 2.42
CA ILE A 137 127.01 -16.84 2.14
C ILE A 137 125.57 -17.07 2.58
N TYR A 138 124.63 -17.07 1.61
CA TYR A 138 123.27 -17.54 1.82
C TYR A 138 123.31 -19.00 2.29
N SER A 139 123.01 -19.24 3.56
CA SER A 139 122.77 -20.60 4.07
C SER A 139 121.64 -21.25 3.26
N HIS A 140 121.88 -22.45 2.73
CA HIS A 140 120.91 -23.27 1.96
C HIS A 140 119.53 -23.37 2.65
N GLN A 141 119.51 -23.34 3.98
CA GLN A 141 118.30 -23.36 4.78
C GLN A 141 117.42 -22.10 4.60
N LYS A 142 118.01 -20.94 4.32
CA LYS A 142 117.29 -19.67 4.06
C LYS A 142 116.60 -19.72 2.69
N LEU A 143 117.28 -20.26 1.67
CA LEU A 143 116.71 -20.41 0.33
C LEU A 143 115.51 -21.37 0.33
N LEU A 144 115.61 -22.50 1.04
CA LEU A 144 114.50 -23.43 1.21
C LEU A 144 113.29 -22.75 1.87
N LYS A 145 113.50 -22.00 2.96
CA LYS A 145 112.43 -21.27 3.65
C LYS A 145 111.75 -20.23 2.75
N GLU A 146 112.52 -19.51 1.95
CA GLU A 146 111.97 -18.53 0.99
C GLU A 146 111.14 -19.23 -0.10
N TYR A 147 111.63 -20.34 -0.64
CA TYR A 147 110.88 -21.13 -1.62
C TYR A 147 109.58 -21.69 -1.01
N GLU A 148 109.63 -22.22 0.21
CA GLU A 148 108.43 -22.66 0.93
C GLU A 148 107.44 -21.53 1.17
N PHE A 149 107.93 -20.34 1.51
CA PHE A 149 107.11 -19.15 1.70
C PHE A 149 106.41 -18.74 0.41
N GLN A 150 107.12 -18.67 -0.72
CA GLN A 150 106.55 -18.37 -2.03
C GLN A 150 105.53 -19.43 -2.49
N ARG A 151 105.81 -20.71 -2.21
CA ARG A 151 104.86 -21.81 -2.45
C ARG A 151 103.56 -21.58 -1.67
N ARG A 152 103.65 -21.23 -0.38
CA ARG A 152 102.48 -20.94 0.48
C ARG A 152 101.69 -19.76 -0.06
N LEU A 153 102.34 -18.64 -0.39
CA LEU A 153 101.68 -17.47 -0.96
C LEU A 153 100.95 -17.77 -2.28
N THR A 154 101.56 -18.59 -3.14
CA THR A 154 100.97 -18.99 -4.42
C THR A 154 99.74 -19.86 -4.20
N VAL A 155 99.82 -20.85 -3.32
CA VAL A 155 98.67 -21.69 -2.94
C VAL A 155 97.56 -20.83 -2.33
N ASP A 156 97.88 -19.92 -1.40
CA ASP A 156 96.90 -19.03 -0.78
C ASP A 156 96.22 -18.10 -1.80
N LYS A 157 96.96 -17.64 -2.81
CA LYS A 157 96.40 -16.83 -3.91
C LYS A 157 95.43 -17.66 -4.75
N VAL A 158 95.85 -18.83 -5.24
CA VAL A 158 95.01 -19.73 -6.04
C VAL A 158 93.77 -20.18 -5.27
N MET A 159 93.91 -20.47 -3.96
CA MET A 159 92.79 -20.83 -3.10
C MET A 159 91.81 -19.67 -2.93
N ARG A 160 92.29 -18.43 -2.75
CA ARG A 160 91.43 -17.24 -2.69
C ARG A 160 90.70 -16.99 -4.01
N GLU A 161 91.39 -17.08 -5.14
CA GLU A 161 90.79 -16.95 -6.48
C GLU A 161 89.72 -18.03 -6.71
N ARG A 162 89.99 -19.29 -6.34
CA ARG A 162 89.01 -20.38 -6.43
C ARG A 162 87.77 -20.10 -5.58
N ILE A 163 87.95 -19.64 -4.33
CA ILE A 163 86.85 -19.29 -3.44
C ILE A 163 86.02 -18.14 -4.03
N GLN A 164 86.67 -17.12 -4.59
CA GLN A 164 86.00 -15.99 -5.24
C GLN A 164 85.19 -16.45 -6.46
N ASN A 165 85.78 -17.27 -7.34
CA ASN A 165 85.07 -17.82 -8.50
C ASN A 165 83.85 -18.66 -8.09
N MET A 166 83.93 -19.40 -6.98
CA MET A 166 82.77 -20.13 -6.44
C MET A 166 81.67 -19.19 -5.96
N TYR A 167 82.02 -18.07 -5.31
CA TYR A 167 81.04 -17.05 -4.90
C TYR A 167 80.39 -16.38 -6.09
N ASP A 168 81.18 -16.00 -7.10
CA ASP A 168 80.68 -15.35 -8.31
C ASP A 168 79.77 -16.28 -9.11
N THR A 169 80.14 -17.55 -9.26
CA THR A 169 79.30 -18.58 -9.89
C THR A 169 78.00 -18.80 -9.11
N SER A 170 78.08 -18.87 -7.78
CA SER A 170 76.89 -19.04 -6.92
C SER A 170 75.98 -17.81 -6.95
N LYS A 171 76.55 -16.62 -7.13
CA LYS A 171 75.78 -15.38 -7.32
C LYS A 171 75.08 -15.40 -8.68
N LEU A 172 75.80 -15.70 -9.76
CA LEU A 172 75.24 -15.78 -11.11
C LEU A 172 74.07 -16.78 -11.20
N ILE A 173 74.18 -17.95 -10.56
CA ILE A 173 73.10 -18.95 -10.51
C ILE A 173 71.89 -18.40 -9.76
N ARG A 174 72.08 -17.71 -8.63
CA ARG A 174 70.97 -17.08 -7.88
C ARG A 174 70.27 -16.01 -8.71
N ASP A 175 71.04 -15.13 -9.32
CA ASP A 175 70.50 -14.03 -10.14
C ASP A 175 69.73 -14.59 -11.35
N SER A 176 70.24 -15.66 -11.99
CA SER A 176 69.55 -16.36 -13.08
C SER A 176 68.23 -17.00 -12.63
N MET A 177 68.21 -17.64 -11.46
CA MET A 177 66.99 -18.25 -10.92
C MET A 177 65.96 -17.21 -10.51
N GLU A 178 66.41 -16.07 -9.97
CA GLU A 178 65.53 -14.95 -9.63
C GLU A 178 64.93 -14.30 -10.88
N HIS A 179 65.73 -14.06 -11.92
CA HIS A 179 65.24 -13.57 -13.20
C HIS A 179 64.20 -14.53 -13.81
N LEU A 180 64.48 -15.83 -13.85
CA LEU A 180 63.52 -16.83 -14.38
C LEU A 180 62.21 -16.83 -13.58
N LYS A 181 62.28 -16.66 -12.25
CA LYS A 181 61.10 -16.55 -11.40
C LYS A 181 60.28 -15.30 -11.72
N GLN A 182 60.94 -14.15 -11.90
CA GLN A 182 60.29 -12.89 -12.27
C GLN A 182 59.60 -13.01 -13.64
N THR A 183 60.29 -13.53 -14.66
CA THR A 183 59.70 -13.74 -16.00
C THR A 183 58.45 -14.62 -15.94
N ARG A 184 58.48 -15.72 -15.17
CA ARG A 184 57.29 -16.58 -15.00
C ARG A 184 56.14 -15.86 -14.30
N GLN A 185 56.42 -14.98 -13.35
CA GLN A 185 55.40 -14.18 -12.67
C GLN A 185 54.77 -13.16 -13.63
N GLU A 186 55.59 -12.47 -14.43
CA GLU A 186 55.12 -11.51 -15.44
C GLU A 186 54.27 -12.18 -16.53
N GLU A 187 54.68 -13.36 -17.02
CA GLU A 187 53.89 -14.16 -17.95
C GLU A 187 52.54 -14.56 -17.35
N ALA A 188 52.51 -14.98 -16.08
CA ALA A 188 51.27 -15.36 -15.39
C ALA A 188 50.32 -14.16 -15.23
N ILE A 189 50.85 -12.99 -14.89
CA ILE A 189 50.08 -11.74 -14.79
C ILE A 189 49.53 -11.35 -16.17
N THR A 190 50.36 -11.39 -17.21
CA THR A 190 49.96 -11.03 -18.58
C THR A 190 48.85 -11.95 -19.09
N ARG A 191 48.97 -13.27 -18.88
CA ARG A 191 47.92 -14.24 -19.25
C ARG A 191 46.61 -13.96 -18.52
N ARG A 192 46.68 -13.61 -17.23
CA ARG A 192 45.50 -13.25 -16.44
C ARG A 192 44.82 -12.00 -16.99
N ILE A 193 45.57 -10.94 -17.28
CA ILE A 193 45.04 -9.69 -17.85
C ILE A 193 44.34 -9.94 -19.19
N LEU A 194 44.94 -10.77 -20.06
CA LEU A 194 44.35 -11.11 -21.35
C LEU A 194 43.01 -11.88 -21.20
N LEU A 195 42.93 -12.81 -20.24
CA LEU A 195 41.69 -13.52 -19.95
C LEU A 195 40.62 -12.60 -19.39
N GLU A 196 40.97 -11.73 -18.44
CA GLU A 196 40.03 -10.74 -17.87
C GLU A 196 39.51 -9.79 -18.95
N THR A 197 40.39 -9.31 -19.83
CA THR A 197 40.03 -8.44 -20.96
C THR A 197 39.06 -9.15 -21.91
N LYS A 198 39.32 -10.43 -22.23
CA LYS A 198 38.43 -11.23 -23.07
C LYS A 198 37.04 -11.39 -22.45
N ILE A 199 36.98 -11.72 -21.16
CA ILE A 199 35.70 -11.86 -20.43
C ILE A 199 34.91 -10.55 -20.47
N ILE A 200 35.57 -9.41 -20.27
CA ILE A 200 34.92 -8.09 -20.33
C ILE A 200 34.37 -7.83 -21.74
N SER A 201 35.14 -8.15 -22.79
CA SER A 201 34.69 -8.02 -24.18
C SER A 201 33.45 -8.89 -24.46
N ASP A 202 33.48 -10.15 -24.04
CA ASP A 202 32.36 -11.09 -24.24
C ASP A 202 31.08 -10.60 -23.53
N ILE A 203 31.21 -10.02 -22.32
CA ILE A 203 30.09 -9.44 -21.58
C ILE A 203 29.51 -8.22 -22.32
N GLN A 204 30.37 -7.33 -22.83
CA GLN A 204 29.94 -6.15 -23.58
C GLN A 204 29.21 -6.53 -24.87
N GLU A 205 29.72 -7.51 -25.61
CA GLU A 205 29.05 -8.02 -26.83
C GLU A 205 27.67 -8.61 -26.52
N GLN A 206 27.56 -9.40 -25.45
CA GLN A 206 26.27 -9.92 -25.00
C GLN A 206 25.31 -8.82 -24.57
N GLU A 207 25.80 -7.77 -23.91
CA GLU A 207 24.98 -6.64 -23.50
C GLU A 207 24.42 -5.89 -24.72
N VAL A 208 25.27 -5.61 -25.72
CA VAL A 208 24.85 -4.97 -26.98
C VAL A 208 23.81 -5.82 -27.70
N LEU A 209 23.98 -7.14 -27.75
CA LEU A 209 23.03 -8.05 -28.38
C LEU A 209 21.69 -8.16 -27.63
N ASN A 210 21.72 -8.10 -26.30
CA ASN A 210 20.53 -8.27 -25.45
C ASN A 210 19.78 -6.97 -25.20
N LYS A 211 20.41 -5.80 -25.33
CA LYS A 211 19.78 -4.49 -25.17
C LYS A 211 18.55 -4.27 -26.08
N PRO A 212 18.61 -4.52 -27.40
CA PRO A 212 17.43 -4.35 -28.26
C PRO A 212 16.33 -5.36 -27.94
N LYS A 213 16.68 -6.61 -27.55
CA LYS A 213 15.69 -7.62 -27.14
C LYS A 213 14.92 -7.18 -25.89
N ARG A 214 15.64 -6.63 -24.89
CA ARG A 214 15.02 -6.08 -23.68
C ARG A 214 14.14 -4.87 -23.98
N ALA A 215 14.59 -3.96 -24.85
CA ALA A 215 13.82 -2.79 -25.27
C ALA A 215 12.53 -3.20 -26.01
N ALA A 216 12.60 -4.11 -26.96
CA ALA A 216 11.44 -4.60 -27.71
C ALA A 216 10.43 -5.34 -26.81
N GLN A 217 10.93 -6.13 -25.85
CA GLN A 217 10.06 -6.79 -24.88
C GLN A 217 9.34 -5.76 -23.99
N TRP A 218 10.07 -4.76 -23.48
CA TRP A 218 9.48 -3.69 -22.68
C TRP A 218 8.44 -2.88 -23.46
N GLU A 219 8.70 -2.55 -24.73
CA GLU A 219 7.74 -1.84 -25.59
C GLU A 219 6.46 -2.66 -25.82
N LYS A 220 6.61 -3.96 -26.07
CA LYS A 220 5.47 -4.88 -26.22
C LYS A 220 4.62 -4.96 -24.95
N ASP A 221 5.26 -5.03 -23.79
CA ASP A 221 4.56 -5.09 -22.51
C ASP A 221 3.89 -3.74 -22.17
N ASN A 222 4.53 -2.62 -22.51
CA ASN A 222 3.96 -1.28 -22.36
C ASN A 222 2.73 -1.07 -23.27
N LEU A 223 2.78 -1.54 -24.52
CA LEU A 223 1.65 -1.48 -25.44
C LEU A 223 0.45 -2.29 -24.92
N LYS A 224 0.70 -3.50 -24.42
CA LYS A 224 -0.35 -4.32 -23.80
C LYS A 224 -0.95 -3.64 -22.56
N GLU A 225 -0.12 -3.01 -21.73
CA GLU A 225 -0.62 -2.29 -20.57
C GLU A 225 -1.46 -1.07 -20.96
N ALA A 226 -1.03 -0.30 -21.96
CA ALA A 226 -1.80 0.80 -22.49
C ALA A 226 -3.17 0.35 -23.02
N GLN A 227 -3.24 -0.80 -23.70
CA GLN A 227 -4.51 -1.39 -24.14
C GLN A 227 -5.41 -1.77 -22.95
N ARG A 228 -4.87 -2.41 -21.91
CA ARG A 228 -5.63 -2.74 -20.69
C ARG A 228 -6.16 -1.50 -19.98
N ILE A 229 -5.36 -0.43 -19.92
CA ILE A 229 -5.78 0.86 -19.34
C ILE A 229 -6.91 1.46 -20.18
N GLN A 230 -6.81 1.44 -21.50
CA GLN A 230 -7.86 1.94 -22.39
C GLN A 230 -9.18 1.17 -22.22
N GLU A 231 -9.13 -0.17 -22.18
CA GLU A 231 -10.32 -1.00 -21.94
C GLU A 231 -10.97 -0.72 -20.58
N ARG A 232 -10.17 -0.55 -19.52
CA ARG A 232 -10.68 -0.20 -18.19
C ARG A 232 -11.34 1.18 -18.19
N ASN A 233 -10.72 2.17 -18.82
CA ASN A 233 -11.28 3.52 -18.93
C ASN A 233 -12.60 3.51 -19.70
N GLN A 234 -12.70 2.73 -20.78
CA GLN A 234 -13.94 2.58 -21.54
C GLN A 234 -15.05 1.94 -20.70
N LYS A 235 -14.74 0.87 -19.95
CA LYS A 235 -15.71 0.23 -19.04
C LYS A 235 -16.19 1.16 -17.93
N VAL A 236 -15.28 1.96 -17.36
CA VAL A 236 -15.63 2.95 -16.33
C VAL A 236 -16.57 4.01 -16.91
N LYS A 237 -16.27 4.51 -18.12
CA LYS A 237 -17.12 5.49 -18.80
C LYS A 237 -18.52 4.94 -19.10
N GLU A 238 -18.62 3.70 -19.56
CA GLU A 238 -19.90 3.03 -19.81
C GLU A 238 -20.70 2.85 -18.52
N ALA A 239 -20.06 2.45 -17.42
CA ALA A 239 -20.69 2.32 -16.12
C ALA A 239 -21.17 3.67 -15.56
N GLU A 240 -20.41 4.75 -15.77
CA GLU A 240 -20.79 6.11 -15.38
C GLU A 240 -22.02 6.60 -16.18
N GLU A 241 -22.03 6.39 -17.49
CA GLU A 241 -23.19 6.71 -18.33
C GLU A 241 -24.44 5.90 -17.94
N GLU A 242 -24.28 4.62 -17.61
CA GLU A 242 -25.38 3.77 -17.14
C GLU A 242 -25.91 4.23 -15.77
N ALA A 243 -25.01 4.55 -14.83
CA ALA A 243 -25.38 5.09 -13.53
C ALA A 243 -26.12 6.43 -13.66
N LYS A 244 -25.66 7.29 -14.57
CA LYS A 244 -26.33 8.56 -14.88
C LYS A 244 -27.74 8.33 -15.43
N LYS A 245 -27.90 7.47 -16.44
CA LYS A 245 -29.22 7.11 -16.99
C LYS A 245 -30.16 6.53 -15.93
N LYS A 246 -29.66 5.66 -15.04
CA LYS A 246 -30.44 5.11 -13.91
C LYS A 246 -30.88 6.20 -12.94
N SER A 247 -29.98 7.11 -12.57
CA SER A 247 -30.28 8.22 -11.67
C SER A 247 -31.32 9.19 -12.27
N GLU A 248 -31.21 9.51 -13.56
CA GLU A 248 -32.17 10.34 -14.28
C GLU A 248 -33.55 9.66 -14.37
N ALA A 249 -33.59 8.36 -14.63
CA ALA A 249 -34.84 7.58 -14.64
C ALA A 249 -35.53 7.56 -13.27
N ILE A 250 -34.76 7.40 -12.17
CA ILE A 250 -35.30 7.47 -10.80
C ILE A 250 -35.88 8.86 -10.51
N LEU A 251 -35.17 9.92 -10.91
CA LEU A 251 -35.60 11.29 -10.72
C LEU A 251 -36.89 11.59 -11.51
N LEU A 252 -36.99 11.09 -12.75
CA LEU A 252 -38.19 11.23 -13.56
C LEU A 252 -39.40 10.50 -12.94
N LYS A 253 -39.21 9.25 -12.47
CA LYS A 253 -40.25 8.51 -11.75
C LYS A 253 -40.71 9.24 -10.49
N ARG A 254 -39.77 9.78 -9.71
CA ARG A 254 -40.09 10.57 -8.51
C ARG A 254 -40.92 11.82 -8.85
N LYS A 255 -40.55 12.56 -9.88
CA LYS A 255 -41.33 13.72 -10.36
C LYS A 255 -42.76 13.33 -10.79
N GLN A 256 -42.93 12.17 -11.42
CA GLN A 256 -44.25 11.67 -11.79
C GLN A 256 -45.09 11.30 -10.56
N ILE A 257 -44.49 10.61 -9.58
CA ILE A 257 -45.12 10.28 -8.30
C ILE A 257 -45.58 11.55 -7.58
N ASP A 258 -44.71 12.55 -7.46
CA ASP A 258 -45.02 13.84 -6.81
C ASP A 258 -46.21 14.54 -7.49
N LYS A 259 -46.27 14.52 -8.82
CA LYS A 259 -47.37 15.12 -9.59
C LYS A 259 -48.71 14.42 -9.32
N ILE A 260 -48.72 13.08 -9.26
CA ILE A 260 -49.91 12.29 -8.95
C ILE A 260 -50.37 12.58 -7.52
N LEU A 261 -49.43 12.59 -6.57
CA LEU A 261 -49.71 12.86 -5.17
C LEU A 261 -50.30 14.25 -4.93
N PHE A 262 -49.77 15.26 -5.62
CA PHE A 262 -50.32 16.60 -5.58
C PHE A 262 -51.76 16.67 -6.10
N SER A 263 -52.08 15.94 -7.19
CA SER A 263 -53.46 15.88 -7.69
C SER A 263 -54.42 15.19 -6.71
N LEU A 264 -53.99 14.08 -6.09
CA LEU A 264 -54.80 13.36 -5.09
C LEU A 264 -55.01 14.20 -3.82
N GLN A 265 -53.99 14.93 -3.38
CA GLN A 265 -54.12 15.85 -2.25
C GLN A 265 -55.14 16.95 -2.54
N LYS A 266 -55.09 17.54 -3.74
CA LYS A 266 -56.06 18.56 -4.17
C LYS A 266 -57.48 18.01 -4.17
N GLU A 267 -57.65 16.79 -4.66
CA GLU A 267 -58.93 16.09 -4.70
C GLU A 267 -59.46 15.77 -3.29
N TYR A 268 -58.62 15.23 -2.41
CA TYR A 268 -58.96 15.00 -1.00
C TYR A 268 -59.44 16.29 -0.32
N ASN A 269 -58.69 17.38 -0.48
CA ASN A 269 -59.06 18.68 0.09
C ASN A 269 -60.37 19.24 -0.49
N GLN A 270 -60.69 18.91 -1.74
CA GLN A 270 -61.96 19.30 -2.33
C GLN A 270 -63.11 18.51 -1.72
N GLU A 271 -62.99 17.20 -1.62
CA GLU A 271 -64.04 16.35 -1.03
C GLU A 271 -64.24 16.63 0.46
N TYR A 272 -63.17 16.88 1.19
CA TYR A 272 -63.27 17.31 2.58
C TYR A 272 -64.05 18.63 2.72
N ARG A 273 -63.86 19.58 1.81
CA ARG A 273 -64.67 20.82 1.77
C ARG A 273 -66.13 20.52 1.43
N ASN A 274 -66.39 19.62 0.48
CA ASN A 274 -67.75 19.21 0.13
C ASN A 274 -68.49 18.58 1.34
N VAL A 275 -67.80 17.76 2.16
CA VAL A 275 -68.35 17.23 3.42
C VAL A 275 -68.78 18.37 4.35
N LEU A 276 -67.92 19.37 4.54
CA LEU A 276 -68.24 20.52 5.39
C LEU A 276 -69.41 21.35 4.85
N GLU A 277 -69.52 21.49 3.53
CA GLU A 277 -70.64 22.17 2.89
C GLU A 277 -71.95 21.39 3.02
N ALA A 278 -71.92 20.07 2.86
CA ALA A 278 -73.09 19.21 3.06
C ALA A 278 -73.67 19.41 4.46
N PHE A 279 -72.83 19.42 5.51
CA PHE A 279 -73.27 19.69 6.88
C PHE A 279 -73.95 21.06 7.05
N LYS A 280 -73.51 22.10 6.32
CA LYS A 280 -74.12 23.44 6.37
C LYS A 280 -75.51 23.48 5.71
N LEU A 281 -75.80 22.59 4.76
CA LEU A 281 -77.08 22.53 4.04
C LEU A 281 -78.20 21.85 4.85
N CYS A 282 -77.87 21.20 5.97
CA CYS A 282 -78.89 20.55 6.80
C CYS A 282 -79.63 21.56 7.68
N LYS A 283 -80.97 21.53 7.62
CA LYS A 283 -81.85 22.41 8.42
C LYS A 283 -81.99 21.96 9.87
N ASP A 284 -81.53 20.75 10.21
CA ASP A 284 -81.63 20.19 11.56
C ASP A 284 -80.27 20.10 12.25
N LYS A 285 -80.00 21.05 13.15
CA LYS A 285 -78.72 21.12 13.86
C LYS A 285 -78.49 19.95 14.80
N VAL A 286 -79.55 19.34 15.35
CA VAL A 286 -79.41 18.21 16.29
C VAL A 286 -79.04 16.94 15.53
N ALA A 287 -79.74 16.66 14.42
CA ALA A 287 -79.42 15.52 13.57
C ALA A 287 -78.02 15.64 12.93
N VAL A 288 -77.57 16.85 12.60
CA VAL A 288 -76.19 17.11 12.14
C VAL A 288 -75.16 16.72 13.19
N ALA A 289 -75.39 17.03 14.47
CA ALA A 289 -74.45 16.72 15.54
C ALA A 289 -74.27 15.21 15.70
N GLU A 290 -75.36 14.44 15.62
CA GLU A 290 -75.34 12.98 15.67
C GLU A 290 -74.63 12.39 14.44
N LEU A 291 -74.99 12.85 13.23
CA LEU A 291 -74.36 12.38 11.99
C LEU A 291 -72.86 12.70 11.93
N SER A 292 -72.48 13.89 12.42
CA SER A 292 -71.08 14.30 12.55
C SER A 292 -70.33 13.39 13.51
N SER A 293 -70.94 13.03 14.65
CA SER A 293 -70.36 12.10 15.62
C SER A 293 -70.04 10.74 14.98
N ASN A 294 -70.98 10.20 14.18
CA ASN A 294 -70.84 8.90 13.52
C ASN A 294 -69.63 8.80 12.58
N HIS A 295 -69.34 9.87 11.84
CA HIS A 295 -68.21 9.91 10.89
C HIS A 295 -66.96 10.62 11.44
N SER A 296 -66.99 11.18 12.65
CA SER A 296 -65.89 12.02 13.16
C SER A 296 -64.57 11.27 13.31
N LYS A 297 -64.63 9.98 13.69
CA LYS A 297 -63.45 9.14 13.86
C LYS A 297 -62.77 8.87 12.52
N GLU A 298 -63.53 8.41 11.54
CA GLU A 298 -63.02 8.13 10.19
C GLU A 298 -62.44 9.39 9.53
N LEU A 299 -63.11 10.54 9.68
CA LEU A 299 -62.60 11.82 9.17
C LEU A 299 -61.26 12.22 9.82
N LYS A 300 -61.11 12.00 11.14
CA LYS A 300 -59.84 12.25 11.85
C LYS A 300 -58.74 11.31 11.39
N ASP A 301 -59.05 10.03 11.21
CA ASP A 301 -58.09 9.03 10.75
C ASP A 301 -57.62 9.35 9.32
N CYS A 302 -58.53 9.76 8.42
CA CYS A 302 -58.17 10.26 7.10
C CYS A 302 -57.27 11.51 7.17
N ALA A 303 -57.57 12.47 8.04
CA ALA A 303 -56.76 13.68 8.18
C ALA A 303 -55.32 13.34 8.63
N LEU A 304 -55.17 12.46 9.62
CA LEU A 304 -53.87 12.02 10.12
C LEU A 304 -53.05 11.27 9.06
N LEU A 305 -53.69 10.39 8.28
CA LEU A 305 -53.04 9.69 7.18
C LEU A 305 -52.59 10.67 6.09
N CYS A 306 -53.42 11.65 5.73
CA CYS A 306 -53.04 12.70 4.78
C CYS A 306 -51.83 13.49 5.28
N GLU A 307 -51.82 13.92 6.54
CA GLU A 307 -50.68 14.62 7.13
C GLU A 307 -49.40 13.78 7.16
N SER A 308 -49.51 12.49 7.47
CA SER A 308 -48.37 11.55 7.46
C SER A 308 -47.74 11.47 6.06
N ILE A 309 -48.58 11.35 5.04
CA ILE A 309 -48.14 11.33 3.63
C ILE A 309 -47.50 12.68 3.25
N LEU A 310 -48.06 13.81 3.66
CA LEU A 310 -47.47 15.13 3.40
C LEU A 310 -46.10 15.31 4.08
N LYS A 311 -45.91 14.77 5.28
CA LYS A 311 -44.61 14.75 5.95
C LYS A 311 -43.61 13.92 5.14
N LYS A 312 -43.99 12.74 4.66
CA LYS A 312 -43.15 11.92 3.77
C LYS A 312 -42.80 12.66 2.48
N CYS A 313 -43.74 13.41 1.90
CA CYS A 313 -43.48 14.23 0.71
C CYS A 313 -42.42 15.31 0.93
N LYS A 314 -42.48 16.00 2.07
CA LYS A 314 -41.47 17.03 2.43
C LYS A 314 -40.08 16.45 2.59
N VAL A 315 -39.98 15.24 3.14
CA VAL A 315 -38.70 14.51 3.29
C VAL A 315 -38.23 13.93 1.95
N GLY A 316 -39.16 13.67 1.03
CA GLY A 316 -38.85 13.08 -0.27
C GLY A 316 -38.80 11.55 -0.29
N ASN A 317 -39.25 10.91 0.80
CA ASN A 317 -39.30 9.45 0.95
C ASN A 317 -40.70 8.95 0.61
N ILE A 318 -41.14 9.19 -0.61
CA ILE A 318 -42.44 8.74 -1.11
C ILE A 318 -42.26 7.45 -1.89
N THR A 319 -43.10 6.46 -1.61
CA THR A 319 -43.17 5.20 -2.37
C THR A 319 -44.45 5.10 -3.21
N GLU A 320 -44.50 4.13 -4.12
CA GLU A 320 -45.74 3.83 -4.86
C GLU A 320 -46.90 3.39 -3.94
N GLU A 321 -46.58 2.84 -2.77
CA GLU A 321 -47.57 2.46 -1.75
C GLU A 321 -48.24 3.69 -1.12
N ASP A 322 -47.51 4.79 -0.96
CA ASP A 322 -48.07 6.06 -0.46
C ASP A 322 -49.06 6.65 -1.47
N VAL A 323 -48.82 6.46 -2.79
CA VAL A 323 -49.77 6.86 -3.84
C VAL A 323 -51.05 6.02 -3.74
N LYS A 324 -50.93 4.70 -3.61
CA LYS A 324 -52.09 3.80 -3.43
C LYS A 324 -52.87 4.13 -2.15
N THR A 325 -52.16 4.46 -1.06
CA THR A 325 -52.79 4.90 0.18
C THR A 325 -53.54 6.22 -0.01
N SER A 326 -52.96 7.17 -0.74
CA SER A 326 -53.60 8.46 -1.06
C SER A 326 -54.86 8.28 -1.93
N GLN A 327 -54.83 7.34 -2.90
CA GLN A 327 -56.01 7.01 -3.70
C GLN A 327 -57.14 6.46 -2.84
N LYS A 328 -56.85 5.47 -1.98
CA LYS A 328 -57.83 4.92 -1.03
C LYS A 328 -58.39 5.98 -0.09
N LEU A 329 -57.56 6.94 0.32
CA LEU A 329 -57.98 8.06 1.16
C LEU A 329 -59.02 8.93 0.46
N VAL A 330 -58.79 9.26 -0.82
CA VAL A 330 -59.74 10.00 -1.67
C VAL A 330 -61.04 9.22 -1.85
N GLU A 331 -60.97 7.92 -2.12
CA GLU A 331 -62.17 7.07 -2.24
C GLU A 331 -62.97 7.02 -0.92
N THR A 332 -62.27 6.93 0.22
CA THR A 332 -62.90 6.89 1.54
C THR A 332 -63.63 8.19 1.85
N ILE A 333 -63.00 9.36 1.62
CA ILE A 333 -63.65 10.66 1.88
C ILE A 333 -64.83 10.89 0.94
N LYS A 334 -64.77 10.42 -0.32
CA LYS A 334 -65.91 10.46 -1.25
C LYS A 334 -67.08 9.62 -0.75
N SER A 335 -66.81 8.40 -0.28
CA SER A 335 -67.83 7.53 0.30
C SER A 335 -68.50 8.17 1.51
N ILE A 336 -67.72 8.78 2.41
CA ILE A 336 -68.23 9.54 3.55
C ILE A 336 -69.08 10.74 3.09
N HIS A 337 -68.61 11.51 2.12
CA HIS A 337 -69.35 12.64 1.55
C HIS A 337 -70.72 12.19 1.00
N GLU A 338 -70.75 11.14 0.17
CA GLU A 338 -71.99 10.62 -0.40
C GLU A 338 -72.96 10.11 0.68
N ALA A 339 -72.46 9.40 1.69
CA ALA A 339 -73.27 8.91 2.81
C ALA A 339 -73.90 10.08 3.58
N ILE A 340 -73.10 11.10 3.90
CA ILE A 340 -73.55 12.32 4.58
C ILE A 340 -74.59 13.07 3.74
N ALA A 341 -74.32 13.27 2.45
CA ALA A 341 -75.25 13.97 1.55
C ALA A 341 -76.60 13.24 1.42
N LYS A 342 -76.58 11.90 1.35
CA LYS A 342 -77.79 11.06 1.32
C LYS A 342 -78.60 11.20 2.61
N GLU A 343 -77.97 11.11 3.78
CA GLU A 343 -78.66 11.25 5.07
C GLU A 343 -79.19 12.67 5.30
N ILE A 344 -78.44 13.71 4.94
CA ILE A 344 -78.91 15.10 5.03
C ILE A 344 -80.11 15.33 4.12
N SER A 345 -80.12 14.75 2.92
CA SER A 345 -81.27 14.82 2.02
C SER A 345 -82.51 14.16 2.64
N LYS A 346 -82.36 12.99 3.28
CA LYS A 346 -83.45 12.32 4.01
C LYS A 346 -83.97 13.18 5.16
N ILE A 347 -83.09 13.74 5.99
CA ILE A 347 -83.45 14.61 7.12
C ILE A 347 -84.22 15.84 6.65
N ASN A 348 -83.71 16.52 5.61
CA ASN A 348 -84.34 17.71 5.06
C ASN A 348 -85.75 17.40 4.49
N ASN A 349 -85.90 16.28 3.77
CA ASN A 349 -87.20 15.84 3.23
C ASN A 349 -88.20 15.46 4.33
N ALA A 350 -87.77 14.75 5.38
CA ALA A 350 -88.64 14.42 6.52
C ALA A 350 -89.14 15.70 7.22
N LYS A 351 -88.29 16.73 7.31
CA LYS A 351 -88.64 18.00 7.93
C LYS A 351 -89.59 18.86 7.09
N THR A 352 -89.50 18.82 5.75
CA THR A 352 -90.48 19.47 4.87
C THR A 352 -91.84 18.79 4.97
N VAL A 353 -91.89 17.45 4.95
CA VAL A 353 -93.15 16.70 5.11
C VAL A 353 -93.82 17.02 6.45
N VAL A 354 -93.07 17.08 7.55
CA VAL A 354 -93.63 17.46 8.87
C VAL A 354 -94.07 18.92 8.91
N ALA A 355 -93.38 19.83 8.18
CA ALA A 355 -93.79 21.22 8.08
C ALA A 355 -95.08 21.38 7.25
N ASP A 356 -95.22 20.63 6.15
CA ASP A 356 -96.40 20.63 5.28
C ASP A 356 -97.62 20.05 6.01
N VAL A 357 -97.46 18.94 6.75
CA VAL A 357 -98.52 18.37 7.60
C VAL A 357 -98.91 19.33 8.73
N LYS A 358 -97.95 20.05 9.33
CA LYS A 358 -98.26 21.09 10.33
C LYS A 358 -98.95 22.32 9.71
N ALA A 359 -98.64 22.65 8.46
CA ALA A 359 -99.28 23.75 7.74
C ALA A 359 -100.73 23.38 7.34
N GLU A 360 -100.98 22.15 6.87
CA GLU A 360 -102.33 21.64 6.61
C GLU A 360 -103.16 21.55 7.89
N ASN A 361 -102.59 21.05 9.00
CA ASN A 361 -103.30 21.01 10.28
C ASN A 361 -103.61 22.41 10.82
N LYS A 362 -102.72 23.40 10.64
CA LYS A 362 -103.01 24.81 10.98
C LYS A 362 -104.08 25.43 10.10
N LYS A 363 -104.10 25.07 8.80
CA LYS A 363 -105.12 25.54 7.85
C LYS A 363 -106.50 24.97 8.18
N ASN A 364 -106.56 23.69 8.52
CA ASN A 364 -107.76 23.02 9.00
C ASN A 364 -108.24 23.58 10.35
N GLU A 365 -107.32 24.01 11.24
CA GLU A 365 -107.68 24.71 12.49
C GLU A 365 -108.22 26.12 12.23
N THR A 366 -107.69 26.88 11.26
CA THR A 366 -108.22 28.20 10.90
C THR A 366 -109.57 28.11 10.19
N ASP A 367 -109.76 27.12 9.32
CA ASP A 367 -111.02 26.91 8.60
C ASP A 367 -112.14 26.46 9.58
N ALA A 368 -111.81 25.66 10.60
CA ALA A 368 -112.75 25.27 11.66
C ALA A 368 -113.10 26.41 12.64
N ILE A 369 -112.28 27.46 12.74
CA ILE A 369 -112.56 28.65 13.55
C ILE A 369 -113.42 29.65 12.75
N GLU A 370 -113.18 29.81 11.44
CA GLU A 370 -114.04 30.63 10.57
C GLU A 370 -115.44 30.04 10.39
N GLU A 371 -115.58 28.71 10.33
CA GLU A 371 -116.89 28.04 10.28
C GLU A 371 -117.69 28.21 11.60
N LYS A 372 -117.01 28.32 12.75
CA LYS A 372 -117.66 28.65 14.03
C LYS A 372 -118.01 30.13 14.17
N GLN A 373 -117.35 31.03 13.44
CA GLN A 373 -117.69 32.45 13.41
C GLN A 373 -118.80 32.80 12.40
N SER A 374 -118.94 32.06 11.29
CA SER A 374 -120.07 32.19 10.36
C SER A 374 -121.39 31.63 10.95
N ALA A 375 -121.33 30.56 11.75
CA ALA A 375 -122.49 30.05 12.51
C ALA A 375 -122.98 31.02 13.62
N ALA A 376 -122.14 31.95 14.10
CA ALA A 376 -122.52 32.98 15.07
C ALA A 376 -123.19 34.22 14.42
N VAL A 377 -123.05 34.40 13.10
CA VAL A 377 -123.67 35.51 12.36
C VAL A 377 -125.08 35.15 11.84
N GLU A 378 -125.38 33.88 11.59
CA GLU A 378 -126.74 33.41 11.24
C GLU A 378 -127.70 33.30 12.45
N GLY A 379 -127.19 33.30 13.68
CA GLY A 379 -128.01 33.35 14.90
C GLY A 379 -128.56 34.74 15.25
N LYS A 380 -128.13 35.82 14.57
CA LYS A 380 -128.49 37.21 14.91
C LYS A 380 -129.47 37.89 13.93
N LYS A 381 -130.08 37.16 13.00
CA LYS A 381 -131.11 37.66 12.07
C LYS A 381 -132.53 37.12 12.30
N ARG A 382 -132.84 36.60 13.51
CA ARG A 382 -134.21 36.15 13.86
C ARG A 382 -134.97 36.98 14.90
N ASN A 383 -134.42 38.10 15.39
CA ASN A 383 -135.13 38.97 16.34
C ASN A 383 -135.16 40.42 15.85
N HIS A 384 -135.94 40.71 14.81
CA HIS A 384 -136.49 42.06 14.59
C HIS A 384 -137.71 42.01 13.66
N CYS A 385 -138.72 41.23 14.07
CA CYS A 385 -140.11 41.61 13.86
C CYS A 385 -140.67 41.76 15.28
N ASP A 386 -140.88 43.00 15.70
CA ASP A 386 -142.06 43.50 16.43
C ASP A 386 -141.83 44.97 16.81
#